data_AF-A0A4Q3XRW5-F1
#
_entry.id   AF-A0A4Q3XRW5-F1
#
_cell.length_a   1.000
_cell.length_b   1.000
_cell.length_c   1.000
_cell.angle_alpha   90.00
_cell.angle_beta   90.00
_cell.angle_gamma   90.00
#
_symmetry.space_group_name_H-M   'P 1'
#
loop_
_entity.id
_entity.type
_entity.pdbx_description
1 polymer ?
#
loop_
_entity_poly.entity_id
_entity_poly.type
_entity_poly.pdbx_seq_one_letter_code
_entity_poly.pdbx_strand_id
1 'polypeptide(L)'
;MLAALRVRAPELTLLSRAVAKIGGEARTVNLEATEALQVRVAAALANDGVAGLSRRDLRESCRTFLHPPHAPVHSPDVAKPLCDEIDRLQRRSALFALLDAYLDGFDDQDDDVAWLAKRLTATAKAWPWRDTDPWPSRISSFELLSPSKAPRRVAAAVLDSDRDIRAVLDEAGLTTEGRRIGGLGLASFSSGCESVRKMKATSALTPQRRLVSWSGETGPLLYPKAWPQFAGALFEPWRTSEPPREHKTLIID
;
A
#
# COMPACT_ATOMS: atom_id res chain seq x y z
N MET A 1 -39.20 2.36 19.53
CA MET A 1 -38.58 1.50 18.51
C MET A 1 -38.17 2.38 17.33
N LEU A 2 -36.91 2.78 17.26
CA LEU A 2 -36.35 3.52 16.11
C LEU A 2 -35.54 2.53 15.28
N ALA A 3 -36.00 2.28 14.05
CA ALA A 3 -35.29 1.44 13.10
C ALA A 3 -33.99 2.14 12.68
N ALA A 4 -32.86 1.46 12.88
CA ALA A 4 -31.56 1.94 12.44
C ALA A 4 -31.54 2.03 10.91
N LEU A 5 -31.45 3.26 10.39
CA LEU A 5 -31.12 3.55 9.00
C LEU A 5 -29.75 2.94 8.68
N ARG A 6 -29.74 1.75 8.07
CA ARG A 6 -28.54 1.17 7.44
C ARG A 6 -28.22 2.00 6.21
N VAL A 7 -27.41 3.03 6.38
CA VAL A 7 -26.77 3.75 5.27
C VAL A 7 -25.84 2.75 4.59
N ARG A 8 -26.16 2.32 3.37
CA ARG A 8 -25.24 1.57 2.52
C ARG A 8 -24.05 2.48 2.22
N ALA A 9 -22.85 2.00 2.52
CA ALA A 9 -21.62 2.67 2.10
C ALA A 9 -21.66 2.91 0.59
N PRO A 10 -21.36 4.12 0.09
CA PRO A 10 -21.33 4.36 -1.35
C PRO A 10 -20.27 3.47 -2.00
N GLU A 11 -20.63 2.90 -3.15
CA GLU A 11 -19.73 2.06 -3.96
C GLU A 11 -18.40 2.77 -4.22
N LEU A 12 -17.28 2.08 -4.00
CA LEU A 12 -15.90 2.61 -4.03
C LEU A 12 -15.56 3.34 -5.35
N THR A 13 -16.22 3.01 -6.45
CA THR A 13 -16.08 3.68 -7.76
C THR A 13 -16.57 5.13 -7.75
N LEU A 14 -17.59 5.46 -6.95
CA LEU A 14 -18.08 6.82 -6.77
C LEU A 14 -17.11 7.66 -5.91
N LEU A 15 -16.42 7.03 -4.97
CA LEU A 15 -15.37 7.65 -4.15
C LEU A 15 -14.13 7.97 -4.98
N SER A 16 -13.63 7.02 -5.78
CA SER A 16 -12.51 7.27 -6.69
C SER A 16 -12.85 8.33 -7.75
N ARG A 17 -14.09 8.34 -8.27
CA ARG A 17 -14.59 9.38 -9.19
C ARG A 17 -14.71 10.74 -8.50
N ALA A 18 -15.19 10.81 -7.26
CA ALA A 18 -15.27 12.05 -6.50
C ALA A 18 -13.88 12.61 -6.23
N VAL A 19 -12.93 11.77 -5.82
CA VAL A 19 -11.52 12.14 -5.58
C VAL A 19 -10.83 12.59 -6.88
N ALA A 20 -10.99 11.87 -7.99
CA ALA A 20 -10.43 12.25 -9.29
C ALA A 20 -11.09 13.51 -9.89
N LYS A 21 -12.38 13.75 -9.60
CA LYS A 21 -13.12 14.96 -10.02
C LYS A 21 -12.71 16.19 -9.20
N ILE A 22 -12.32 16.00 -7.93
CA ILE A 22 -11.74 17.05 -7.09
C ILE A 22 -10.30 17.39 -7.55
N GLY A 23 -9.54 16.41 -8.07
CA GLY A 23 -8.17 16.59 -8.56
C GLY A 23 -8.00 17.06 -10.02
N GLY A 24 -9.07 17.20 -10.80
CA GLY A 24 -9.02 17.76 -12.16
C GLY A 24 -8.61 16.80 -13.29
N GLU A 25 -8.45 15.49 -13.05
CA GLU A 25 -7.93 14.52 -14.03
C GLU A 25 -9.01 13.59 -14.63
N ALA A 26 -10.19 14.12 -14.97
CA ALA A 26 -11.25 13.29 -15.52
C ALA A 26 -10.99 12.93 -17.01
N ARG A 27 -10.36 11.77 -17.27
CA ARG A 27 -10.64 10.99 -18.50
C ARG A 27 -11.73 9.99 -18.19
N THR A 28 -12.88 10.13 -18.85
CA THR A 28 -14.00 9.17 -18.84
C THR A 28 -13.60 7.87 -19.52
N VAL A 29 -12.82 7.05 -18.82
CA VAL A 29 -12.66 5.63 -19.15
C VAL A 29 -13.88 4.92 -18.56
N ASN A 30 -14.65 4.23 -19.40
CA ASN A 30 -15.73 3.36 -18.96
C ASN A 30 -15.08 2.13 -18.30
N LEU A 31 -14.68 2.28 -17.04
CA LEU A 31 -14.16 1.21 -16.20
C LEU A 31 -15.37 0.39 -15.73
N GLU A 32 -15.37 -0.89 -16.08
CA GLU A 32 -16.27 -1.88 -15.49
C GLU A 32 -16.13 -1.82 -13.96
N ALA A 33 -17.24 -2.00 -13.23
CA ALA A 33 -17.18 -2.07 -11.78
C ALA A 33 -16.31 -3.27 -11.34
N THR A 34 -15.47 -3.08 -10.32
CA THR A 34 -14.54 -4.11 -9.82
C THR A 34 -15.21 -5.46 -9.59
N GLU A 35 -16.41 -5.45 -8.98
CA GLU A 35 -17.19 -6.66 -8.72
C GLU A 35 -17.57 -7.39 -10.02
N ALA A 36 -18.05 -6.66 -11.04
CA ALA A 36 -18.43 -7.25 -12.32
C ALA A 36 -17.21 -7.87 -13.03
N LEU A 37 -16.06 -7.21 -13.00
CA LEU A 37 -14.79 -7.76 -13.51
C LEU A 37 -14.42 -9.06 -12.78
N GLN A 38 -14.47 -9.06 -11.44
CA GLN A 38 -14.09 -10.21 -10.62
C GLN A 38 -14.99 -11.41 -10.90
N VAL A 39 -16.31 -11.20 -10.94
CA VAL A 39 -17.30 -12.25 -11.25
C VAL A 39 -17.09 -12.80 -12.67
N ARG A 40 -16.90 -11.91 -13.65
CA ARG A 40 -16.71 -12.30 -15.05
C ARG A 40 -15.43 -13.11 -15.26
N VAL A 41 -14.33 -12.71 -14.61
CA VAL A 41 -13.04 -13.40 -14.70
C VAL A 41 -13.09 -14.76 -14.02
N ALA A 42 -13.71 -14.84 -12.84
CA ALA A 42 -13.91 -16.12 -12.16
C ALA A 42 -14.73 -17.09 -13.03
N ALA A 43 -15.81 -16.61 -13.66
CA ALA A 43 -16.61 -17.42 -14.58
C ALA A 43 -15.83 -17.86 -15.84
N ALA A 44 -15.03 -16.96 -16.43
CA ALA A 44 -14.21 -17.29 -17.59
C ALA A 44 -13.15 -18.35 -17.25
N LEU A 45 -12.49 -18.25 -16.09
CA LEU A 45 -11.53 -19.25 -15.63
C LEU A 45 -12.20 -20.60 -15.34
N ALA A 46 -13.41 -20.61 -14.79
CA ALA A 46 -14.14 -21.84 -14.50
C ALA A 46 -14.59 -22.58 -15.78
N ASN A 47 -14.95 -21.85 -16.85
CA ASN A 47 -15.50 -22.44 -18.07
C ASN A 47 -14.44 -22.70 -19.15
N ASP A 48 -13.60 -21.71 -19.42
CA ASP A 48 -12.68 -21.67 -20.57
C ASP A 48 -11.20 -21.70 -20.15
N GLY A 49 -10.94 -21.72 -18.84
CA GLY A 49 -9.59 -21.56 -18.29
C GLY A 49 -8.96 -20.20 -18.64
N VAL A 50 -7.64 -20.12 -18.51
CA VAL A 50 -6.89 -18.88 -18.81
C VAL A 50 -6.97 -18.45 -20.27
N ALA A 51 -7.32 -19.36 -21.19
CA ALA A 51 -7.48 -19.06 -22.61
C ALA A 51 -8.68 -18.14 -22.90
N GLY A 52 -9.69 -18.13 -22.01
CA GLY A 52 -10.84 -17.25 -22.11
C GLY A 52 -10.57 -15.79 -21.70
N LEU A 53 -9.40 -15.50 -21.11
CA LEU A 53 -9.08 -14.16 -20.63
C LEU A 53 -8.43 -13.30 -21.72
N SER A 54 -8.97 -12.09 -21.91
CA SER A 54 -8.29 -11.10 -22.72
C SER A 54 -7.05 -10.54 -22.00
N ARG A 55 -6.16 -9.91 -22.75
CA ARG A 55 -5.01 -9.18 -22.17
C ARG A 55 -5.44 -8.08 -21.19
N ARG A 56 -6.61 -7.48 -21.45
CA ARG A 56 -7.19 -6.46 -20.57
C ARG A 56 -7.65 -7.12 -19.27
N ASP A 57 -8.35 -8.25 -19.36
CA ASP A 57 -8.83 -8.98 -18.18
C ASP A 57 -7.68 -9.36 -17.27
N LEU A 58 -6.64 -9.98 -17.82
CA LEU A 58 -5.45 -10.34 -17.05
C LEU A 58 -4.87 -9.13 -16.29
N ARG A 59 -4.69 -7.98 -16.98
CA ARG A 59 -4.14 -6.77 -16.35
C ARG A 59 -5.06 -6.19 -15.28
N GLU A 60 -6.35 -6.06 -15.56
CA GLU A 60 -7.29 -5.46 -14.62
C GLU A 60 -7.53 -6.39 -13.41
N SER A 61 -7.55 -7.71 -13.60
CA SER A 61 -7.60 -8.68 -12.49
C SER A 61 -6.37 -8.61 -11.60
N CYS A 62 -5.18 -8.38 -12.18
CA CYS A 62 -3.97 -8.12 -11.39
C CYS A 62 -4.08 -6.84 -10.58
N ARG A 63 -4.68 -5.78 -11.13
CA ARG A 63 -4.89 -4.51 -10.42
C ARG A 63 -5.87 -4.67 -9.26
N THR A 64 -6.85 -5.54 -9.37
CA THR A 64 -7.88 -5.76 -8.33
C THR A 64 -7.58 -6.98 -7.46
N PHE A 65 -6.36 -7.52 -7.50
CA PHE A 65 -6.04 -8.86 -6.99
C PHE A 65 -6.28 -9.05 -5.48
N LEU A 66 -6.03 -8.00 -4.71
CA LEU A 66 -6.27 -7.92 -3.26
C LEU A 66 -7.49 -7.06 -2.90
N HIS A 67 -8.24 -6.58 -3.89
CA HIS A 67 -9.29 -5.58 -3.67
C HIS A 67 -10.68 -6.22 -3.50
N PRO A 68 -11.49 -5.77 -2.53
CA PRO A 68 -12.87 -6.25 -2.37
C PRO A 68 -13.76 -5.88 -3.57
N PRO A 69 -14.96 -6.50 -3.71
CA PRO A 69 -15.58 -7.45 -2.79
C PRO A 69 -15.21 -8.92 -2.99
N HIS A 70 -14.72 -9.30 -4.17
CA HIS A 70 -14.36 -10.69 -4.52
C HIS A 70 -12.91 -10.75 -4.98
N ALA A 71 -11.99 -10.39 -4.09
CA ALA A 71 -10.57 -10.33 -4.42
C ALA A 71 -10.09 -11.69 -4.96
N PRO A 72 -9.45 -11.73 -6.14
CA PRO A 72 -8.90 -12.95 -6.73
C PRO A 72 -8.06 -13.79 -5.79
N VAL A 73 -7.29 -13.17 -4.88
CA VAL A 73 -6.41 -13.87 -3.95
C VAL A 73 -7.15 -14.87 -3.05
N HIS A 74 -8.40 -14.59 -2.68
CA HIS A 74 -9.20 -15.46 -1.79
C HIS A 74 -9.68 -16.75 -2.46
N SER A 75 -9.49 -16.89 -3.78
CA SER A 75 -9.93 -18.06 -4.55
C SER A 75 -8.73 -18.69 -5.25
N PRO A 76 -8.18 -19.81 -4.75
CA PRO A 76 -7.02 -20.47 -5.35
C PRO A 76 -7.21 -20.81 -6.84
N ASP A 77 -8.43 -21.18 -7.23
CA ASP A 77 -8.83 -21.48 -8.60
C ASP A 77 -8.85 -20.25 -9.53
N VAL A 78 -8.75 -19.05 -8.96
CA VAL A 78 -8.61 -17.78 -9.69
C VAL A 78 -7.19 -17.25 -9.55
N ALA A 79 -6.68 -17.15 -8.33
CA ALA A 79 -5.37 -16.59 -7.99
C ALA A 79 -4.23 -17.31 -8.72
N LYS A 80 -4.19 -18.65 -8.62
CA LYS A 80 -3.09 -19.44 -9.18
C LYS A 80 -3.06 -19.38 -10.71
N PRO A 81 -4.17 -19.62 -11.44
CA PRO A 81 -4.15 -19.50 -12.89
C PRO A 81 -3.78 -18.10 -13.39
N LEU A 82 -4.23 -17.03 -12.73
CA LEU A 82 -3.82 -15.67 -13.09
C LEU A 82 -2.30 -15.47 -12.95
N CYS A 83 -1.72 -15.87 -11.82
CA CYS A 83 -0.27 -15.76 -11.59
C CYS A 83 0.55 -16.64 -12.55
N ASP A 84 0.11 -17.88 -12.80
CA ASP A 84 0.76 -18.80 -13.74
C ASP A 84 0.74 -18.22 -15.16
N GLU A 85 -0.35 -17.57 -15.56
CA GLU A 85 -0.48 -16.94 -16.89
C GLU A 85 0.40 -15.69 -17.04
N ILE A 86 0.62 -14.91 -15.96
CA ILE A 86 1.57 -13.80 -15.96
C ILE A 86 2.99 -14.31 -16.21
N ASP A 87 3.39 -15.39 -15.52
CA ASP A 87 4.71 -15.99 -15.67
C ASP A 87 4.90 -16.57 -17.07
N ARG A 88 3.87 -17.23 -17.62
CA ARG A 88 3.89 -17.82 -18.96
C ARG A 88 3.98 -16.76 -20.07
N LEU A 89 3.15 -15.73 -20.00
CA LEU A 89 3.09 -14.70 -21.04
C LEU A 89 4.12 -13.58 -20.88
N GLN A 90 4.76 -13.49 -19.70
CA GLN A 90 5.70 -12.45 -19.32
C GLN A 90 5.19 -11.02 -19.62
N ARG A 91 3.91 -10.78 -19.35
CA ARG A 91 3.26 -9.48 -19.60
C ARG A 91 3.62 -8.49 -18.50
N ARG A 92 4.56 -7.60 -18.82
CA ARG A 92 5.02 -6.51 -17.93
C ARG A 92 3.90 -5.69 -17.30
N SER A 93 2.90 -5.30 -18.09
CA SER A 93 1.77 -4.52 -17.57
C SER A 93 0.94 -5.27 -16.53
N ALA A 94 0.84 -6.59 -16.64
CA ALA A 94 0.12 -7.41 -15.68
C ALA A 94 0.93 -7.61 -14.39
N LEU A 95 2.23 -7.92 -14.52
CA LEU A 95 3.12 -7.99 -13.36
C LEU A 95 3.18 -6.67 -12.59
N PHE A 96 3.30 -5.54 -13.30
CA PHE A 96 3.36 -4.22 -12.65
C PHE A 96 2.04 -3.88 -11.97
N ALA A 97 0.90 -4.22 -12.59
CA ALA A 97 -0.40 -4.09 -11.95
C ALA A 97 -0.53 -4.97 -10.69
N LEU A 98 0.06 -6.15 -10.68
CA LEU A 98 0.06 -7.06 -9.53
C LEU A 98 0.97 -6.55 -8.40
N LEU A 99 2.15 -6.02 -8.74
CA LEU A 99 3.05 -5.37 -7.78
C LEU A 99 2.39 -4.12 -7.17
N ASP A 100 1.73 -3.33 -7.99
CA ASP A 100 0.93 -2.18 -7.56
C ASP A 100 -0.19 -2.61 -6.58
N ALA A 101 -0.99 -3.62 -6.95
CA ALA A 101 -2.04 -4.15 -6.08
C ALA A 101 -1.49 -4.71 -4.76
N TYR A 102 -0.31 -5.33 -4.80
CA TYR A 102 0.39 -5.79 -3.60
C TYR A 102 0.74 -4.63 -2.65
N LEU A 103 1.22 -3.49 -3.17
CA LEU A 103 1.50 -2.31 -2.35
C LEU A 103 0.20 -1.66 -1.83
N ASP A 104 -0.83 -1.60 -2.66
CA ASP A 104 -2.14 -0.99 -2.36
C ASP A 104 -2.90 -1.78 -1.28
N GLY A 105 -2.92 -3.11 -1.38
CA GLY A 105 -3.62 -4.04 -0.47
C GLY A 105 -2.75 -4.63 0.63
N PHE A 106 -1.55 -4.09 0.85
CA PHE A 106 -0.59 -4.64 1.81
C PHE A 106 -1.13 -4.64 3.25
N ASP A 107 -0.99 -5.79 3.91
CA ASP A 107 -1.17 -6.01 5.34
C ASP A 107 -0.13 -7.06 5.76
N ASP A 108 0.71 -6.75 6.74
CA ASP A 108 1.82 -7.64 7.15
C ASP A 108 1.36 -8.82 8.01
N GLN A 109 0.09 -8.84 8.44
CA GLN A 109 -0.54 -9.95 9.16
C GLN A 109 -1.46 -10.79 8.28
N ASP A 110 -1.63 -10.45 7.01
CA ASP A 110 -2.50 -11.15 6.08
C ASP A 110 -1.75 -12.29 5.35
N ASP A 111 -2.24 -13.52 5.52
CA ASP A 111 -1.69 -14.72 4.88
C ASP A 111 -1.77 -14.63 3.34
N ASP A 112 -2.76 -13.95 2.78
CA ASP A 112 -2.92 -13.76 1.34
C ASP A 112 -1.85 -12.82 0.78
N VAL A 113 -1.50 -11.78 1.55
CA VAL A 113 -0.38 -10.86 1.23
C VAL A 113 0.95 -11.61 1.33
N ALA A 114 1.12 -12.47 2.35
CA ALA A 114 2.31 -13.30 2.50
C ALA A 114 2.47 -14.31 1.36
N TRP A 115 1.37 -14.95 0.94
CA TRP A 115 1.34 -15.84 -0.21
C TRP A 115 1.73 -15.10 -1.50
N LEU A 116 1.13 -13.94 -1.75
CA LEU A 116 1.41 -13.14 -2.94
C LEU A 116 2.87 -12.65 -2.96
N ALA A 117 3.41 -12.21 -1.82
CA ALA A 117 4.80 -11.81 -1.69
C ALA A 117 5.78 -12.93 -2.05
N LYS A 118 5.50 -14.17 -1.62
CA LYS A 118 6.29 -15.35 -1.97
C LYS A 118 6.23 -15.62 -3.47
N ARG A 119 5.05 -15.52 -4.08
CA ARG A 119 4.90 -15.71 -5.54
C ARG A 119 5.63 -14.64 -6.33
N LEU A 120 5.41 -13.37 -6.00
CA LEU A 120 6.09 -12.23 -6.61
C LEU A 120 7.61 -12.32 -6.46
N THR A 121 8.12 -12.83 -5.33
CA THR A 121 9.56 -13.03 -5.13
C THR A 121 10.12 -14.05 -6.12
N ALA A 122 9.41 -15.17 -6.35
CA ALA A 122 9.83 -16.17 -7.33
C ALA A 122 9.75 -15.62 -8.77
N THR A 123 8.64 -14.97 -9.11
CA THR A 123 8.44 -14.32 -10.41
C THR A 123 9.53 -13.26 -10.68
N ALA A 124 9.78 -12.36 -9.73
CA ALA A 124 10.75 -11.28 -9.87
C ALA A 124 12.19 -11.79 -10.10
N LYS A 125 12.56 -12.94 -9.55
CA LYS A 125 13.89 -13.55 -9.77
C LYS A 125 14.06 -14.09 -11.20
N ALA A 126 12.99 -14.64 -11.78
CA ALA A 126 13.01 -15.21 -13.12
C ALA A 126 12.62 -14.21 -14.21
N TRP A 127 12.16 -13.01 -13.83
CA TRP A 127 11.61 -12.04 -14.76
C TRP A 127 12.70 -11.39 -15.62
N PRO A 128 12.50 -11.26 -16.95
CA PRO A 128 13.43 -10.58 -17.83
C PRO A 128 13.26 -9.05 -17.71
N TRP A 129 13.82 -8.49 -16.64
CA TRP A 129 13.81 -7.04 -16.38
C TRP A 129 14.54 -6.28 -17.50
N ARG A 130 14.03 -5.08 -17.79
CA ARG A 130 14.70 -4.10 -18.65
C ARG A 130 15.43 -3.10 -17.78
N ASP A 131 16.48 -2.49 -18.32
CA ASP A 131 17.27 -1.46 -17.62
C ASP A 131 16.42 -0.25 -17.17
N THR A 132 15.33 0.04 -17.89
CA THR A 132 14.40 1.13 -17.57
C THR A 132 13.38 0.76 -16.49
N ASP A 133 13.39 -0.48 -15.99
CA ASP A 133 12.41 -0.92 -14.99
C ASP A 133 12.81 -0.43 -13.61
N PRO A 134 11.91 0.28 -12.90
CA PRO A 134 12.23 0.71 -11.55
C PRO A 134 12.15 -0.46 -10.56
N TRP A 135 11.33 -1.48 -10.83
CA TRP A 135 11.00 -2.51 -9.84
C TRP A 135 12.19 -3.30 -9.29
N PRO A 136 13.21 -3.72 -10.05
CA PRO A 136 14.36 -4.43 -9.51
C PRO A 136 15.07 -3.66 -8.39
N SER A 137 15.36 -2.36 -8.62
CA SER A 137 16.01 -1.53 -7.63
C SER A 137 15.09 -1.29 -6.43
N ARG A 138 13.81 -0.98 -6.67
CA ARG A 138 12.81 -0.80 -5.60
C ARG A 138 12.69 -2.03 -4.69
N ILE A 139 12.51 -3.21 -5.30
CA ILE A 139 12.37 -4.48 -4.58
C ILE A 139 13.61 -4.73 -3.72
N SER A 140 14.81 -4.51 -4.28
CA SER A 140 16.06 -4.74 -3.57
C SER A 140 16.30 -3.73 -2.44
N SER A 141 16.12 -2.44 -2.69
CA SER A 141 16.44 -1.36 -1.74
C SER A 141 15.58 -1.40 -0.48
N PHE A 142 14.29 -1.74 -0.63
CA PHE A 142 13.34 -1.73 0.47
C PHE A 142 12.91 -3.12 0.93
N GLU A 143 13.49 -4.20 0.37
CA GLU A 143 13.02 -5.57 0.57
C GLU A 143 11.49 -5.69 0.37
N LEU A 144 10.94 -5.04 -0.68
CA LEU A 144 9.49 -4.80 -0.82
C LEU A 144 8.64 -6.07 -0.75
N LEU A 145 9.16 -7.19 -1.26
CA LEU A 145 8.44 -8.47 -1.30
C LEU A 145 8.64 -9.31 -0.04
N SER A 146 9.05 -8.69 1.07
CA SER A 146 9.11 -9.30 2.39
C SER A 146 8.18 -8.54 3.34
N PRO A 147 6.93 -9.03 3.56
CA PRO A 147 5.94 -8.31 4.36
C PRO A 147 6.45 -7.96 5.76
N SER A 148 7.21 -8.88 6.37
CA SER A 148 7.77 -8.68 7.69
C SER A 148 8.93 -7.66 7.74
N LYS A 149 9.48 -7.20 6.61
CA LYS A 149 10.65 -6.29 6.55
C LYS A 149 10.38 -4.99 5.82
N ALA A 150 9.59 -5.00 4.75
CA ALA A 150 9.35 -3.85 3.89
C ALA A 150 8.90 -2.60 4.68
N PRO A 151 7.93 -2.69 5.63
CA PRO A 151 7.52 -1.55 6.43
C PRO A 151 8.68 -0.91 7.20
N ARG A 152 9.56 -1.73 7.81
CA ARG A 152 10.72 -1.26 8.57
C ARG A 152 11.75 -0.58 7.67
N ARG A 153 11.98 -1.11 6.46
CA ARG A 153 12.95 -0.54 5.51
C ARG A 153 12.51 0.82 4.99
N VAL A 154 11.23 0.94 4.62
CA VAL A 154 10.66 2.23 4.19
C VAL A 154 10.67 3.22 5.35
N ALA A 155 10.25 2.80 6.55
CA ALA A 155 10.29 3.64 7.74
C ALA A 155 11.70 4.17 8.06
N ALA A 156 12.71 3.29 8.05
CA ALA A 156 14.09 3.69 8.28
C ALA A 156 14.58 4.70 7.23
N ALA A 157 14.29 4.47 5.95
CA ALA A 157 14.66 5.40 4.89
C ALA A 157 14.03 6.80 5.06
N VAL A 158 12.81 6.89 5.60
CA VAL A 158 12.17 8.17 5.91
C VAL A 158 12.78 8.82 7.15
N LEU A 159 12.97 8.06 8.24
CA LEU A 159 13.41 8.60 9.52
C LEU A 159 14.90 8.98 9.55
N ASP A 160 15.74 8.25 8.82
CA ASP A 160 17.20 8.40 8.84
C ASP A 160 17.71 9.37 7.75
N SER A 161 16.82 9.97 6.96
CA SER A 161 17.16 10.87 5.87
C SER A 161 16.55 12.25 6.04
N ASP A 162 17.28 13.30 5.67
CA ASP A 162 16.75 14.68 5.56
C ASP A 162 16.06 14.95 4.22
N ARG A 163 16.00 13.95 3.32
CA ARG A 163 15.34 14.07 2.03
C ARG A 163 13.84 14.32 2.16
N ASP A 164 13.27 14.91 1.11
CA ASP A 164 11.82 15.01 0.95
C ASP A 164 11.15 13.64 1.11
N ILE A 165 10.11 13.59 1.96
CA ILE A 165 9.44 12.35 2.33
C ILE A 165 8.75 11.73 1.11
N ARG A 166 8.12 12.55 0.25
CA ARG A 166 7.46 12.04 -0.96
C ARG A 166 8.48 11.41 -1.90
N ALA A 167 9.66 12.00 -2.06
CA ALA A 167 10.74 11.42 -2.86
C ALA A 167 11.20 10.05 -2.33
N VAL A 168 11.31 9.86 -1.00
CA VAL A 168 11.61 8.54 -0.40
C VAL A 168 10.49 7.53 -0.66
N LEU A 169 9.23 7.95 -0.50
CA LEU A 169 8.07 7.09 -0.75
C LEU A 169 7.96 6.71 -2.25
N ASP A 170 8.29 7.61 -3.17
CA ASP A 170 8.30 7.37 -4.62
C ASP A 170 9.36 6.34 -5.04
N GLU A 171 10.51 6.37 -4.37
CA GLU A 171 11.55 5.34 -4.51
C GLU A 171 11.08 3.98 -4.01
N ALA A 172 10.21 3.92 -2.99
CA ALA A 172 9.58 2.67 -2.56
C ALA A 172 8.40 2.22 -3.45
N GLY A 173 8.05 3.00 -4.48
CA GLY A 173 6.92 2.71 -5.38
C GLY A 173 5.58 3.30 -4.93
N LEU A 174 5.55 4.04 -3.82
CA LEU A 174 4.36 4.69 -3.25
C LEU A 174 4.11 6.05 -3.93
N THR A 175 3.90 5.98 -5.24
CA THR A 175 3.89 7.13 -6.16
C THR A 175 2.57 7.89 -6.26
N THR A 176 1.52 7.39 -5.59
CA THR A 176 0.19 8.02 -5.57
C THR A 176 -0.20 8.37 -4.14
N GLU A 177 -1.06 9.37 -3.96
CA GLU A 177 -1.60 9.75 -2.65
C GLU A 177 -2.16 8.54 -1.89
N GLY A 178 -3.00 7.73 -2.56
CA GLY A 178 -3.59 6.51 -1.97
C GLY A 178 -2.55 5.51 -1.46
N ARG A 179 -1.46 5.29 -2.21
CA ARG A 179 -0.36 4.38 -1.79
C ARG A 179 0.43 4.90 -0.61
N ARG A 180 0.57 6.22 -0.51
CA ARG A 180 1.33 6.85 0.58
C ARG A 180 0.59 6.73 1.91
N ILE A 181 -0.74 6.78 1.90
CA ILE A 181 -1.55 6.79 3.12
C ILE A 181 -2.18 5.43 3.47
N GLY A 182 -2.27 4.50 2.51
CA GLY A 182 -2.82 3.15 2.68
C GLY A 182 -1.77 2.05 2.59
N GLY A 183 -2.21 0.78 2.67
CA GLY A 183 -1.39 -0.42 2.45
C GLY A 183 0.01 -0.33 3.06
N LEU A 184 1.04 -0.44 2.22
CA LEU A 184 2.43 -0.41 2.66
C LEU A 184 2.81 0.94 3.28
N GLY A 185 2.25 2.06 2.79
CA GLY A 185 2.48 3.39 3.36
C GLY A 185 2.03 3.48 4.82
N LEU A 186 0.82 3.00 5.13
CA LEU A 186 0.30 2.93 6.50
C LEU A 186 1.12 1.99 7.39
N ALA A 187 1.47 0.80 6.88
CA ALA A 187 2.29 -0.16 7.61
C ALA A 187 3.68 0.41 7.93
N SER A 188 4.28 1.12 6.97
CA SER A 188 5.57 1.77 7.12
C SER A 188 5.52 2.90 8.16
N PHE A 189 4.50 3.76 8.11
CA PHE A 189 4.32 4.82 9.10
C PHE A 189 4.16 4.24 10.51
N SER A 190 3.32 3.21 10.67
CA SER A 190 3.12 2.50 11.94
C SER A 190 4.41 1.88 12.46
N SER A 191 5.20 1.26 11.57
CA SER A 191 6.52 0.71 11.91
C SER A 191 7.52 1.80 12.32
N GLY A 192 7.47 2.97 11.68
CA GLY A 192 8.29 4.13 12.06
C GLY A 192 7.95 4.62 13.46
N CYS A 193 6.65 4.76 13.75
CA CYS A 193 6.16 5.11 15.08
C CYS A 193 6.68 4.14 16.16
N GLU A 194 6.57 2.83 15.93
CA GLU A 194 7.06 1.82 16.87
C GLU A 194 8.58 1.83 17.06
N SER A 195 9.35 2.27 16.06
CA SER A 195 10.79 2.46 16.17
C SER A 195 11.11 3.66 17.05
N VAL A 196 10.48 4.81 16.80
CA VAL A 196 10.69 6.05 17.56
C VAL A 196 10.22 5.93 19.01
N ARG A 197 9.09 5.26 19.24
CA ARG A 197 8.56 4.95 20.58
C ARG A 197 9.59 4.32 21.51
N LYS A 198 10.49 3.50 20.97
CA LYS A 198 11.51 2.76 21.74
C LYS A 198 12.82 3.54 21.93
N MET A 199 12.91 4.75 21.38
CA MET A 199 14.10 5.59 21.50
C MET A 199 14.16 6.29 22.86
N LYS A 200 15.36 6.70 23.25
CA LYS A 200 15.56 7.53 24.44
C LYS A 200 15.30 9.00 24.09
N ALA A 201 14.78 9.78 25.03
CA ALA A 201 14.50 11.22 24.96
C ALA A 201 15.25 12.00 23.86
N THR A 202 16.51 12.38 24.08
CA THR A 202 17.29 13.20 23.14
C THR A 202 17.52 12.55 21.77
N SER A 203 17.63 11.22 21.70
CA SER A 203 17.76 10.52 20.41
C SER A 203 16.48 10.51 19.58
N ALA A 204 15.32 10.75 20.20
CA ALA A 204 14.03 10.77 19.52
C ALA A 204 13.73 12.10 18.82
N LEU A 205 14.48 13.18 19.10
CA LEU A 205 14.17 14.53 18.61
C LEU A 205 14.03 14.61 17.08
N THR A 206 15.06 14.19 16.35
CA THR A 206 15.06 14.22 14.87
C THR A 206 14.02 13.25 14.28
N PRO A 207 13.94 11.98 14.71
CA PRO A 207 12.91 11.07 14.22
C PRO A 207 11.47 11.52 14.53
N GLN A 208 11.21 12.14 15.68
CA GLN A 208 9.89 12.70 16.00
C GLN A 208 9.52 13.86 15.08
N ARG A 209 10.46 14.76 14.75
CA ARG A 209 10.23 15.82 13.76
C ARG A 209 9.88 15.26 12.39
N ARG A 210 10.62 14.21 11.96
CA ARG A 210 10.33 13.51 10.71
C ARG A 210 8.96 12.83 10.73
N LEU A 211 8.59 12.18 11.84
CA LEU A 211 7.26 11.58 11.99
C LEU A 211 6.14 12.62 11.92
N VAL A 212 6.27 13.76 12.58
CA VAL A 212 5.27 14.84 12.53
C VAL A 212 5.10 15.33 11.08
N SER A 213 6.20 15.61 10.37
CA SER A 213 6.13 16.00 8.95
C SER A 213 5.51 14.92 8.07
N TRP A 214 5.85 13.64 8.29
CA TRP A 214 5.26 12.51 7.56
C TRP A 214 3.77 12.35 7.84
N SER A 215 3.34 12.61 9.08
CA SER A 215 1.95 12.46 9.51
C SER A 215 0.99 13.48 8.88
N GLY A 216 1.56 14.54 8.27
CA GLY A 216 0.86 15.69 7.72
C GLY A 216 1.12 16.93 8.58
N GLU A 217 1.79 17.94 8.01
CA GLU A 217 2.15 19.17 8.73
C GLU A 217 0.94 20.08 9.01
N THR A 218 -0.10 19.99 8.19
CA THR A 218 -1.29 20.84 8.29
C THR A 218 -2.56 20.05 8.00
N GLY A 219 -3.53 20.13 8.90
CA GLY A 219 -4.85 19.50 8.73
C GLY A 219 -4.99 18.16 9.47
N PRO A 220 -5.97 17.33 9.08
CA PRO A 220 -6.18 16.04 9.73
C PRO A 220 -5.00 15.10 9.48
N LEU A 221 -4.70 14.28 10.48
CA LEU A 221 -3.70 13.22 10.40
C LEU A 221 -3.91 12.34 9.16
N LEU A 222 -2.86 12.17 8.35
CA LEU A 222 -2.91 11.33 7.14
C LEU A 222 -3.14 9.84 7.45
N TYR A 223 -2.73 9.40 8.64
CA TYR A 223 -2.79 8.02 9.12
C TYR A 223 -3.69 7.86 10.35
N PRO A 224 -5.01 8.10 10.26
CA PRO A 224 -5.91 8.05 11.43
C PRO A 224 -5.92 6.67 12.11
N LYS A 225 -5.72 5.60 11.35
CA LYS A 225 -5.64 4.22 11.87
C LYS A 225 -4.40 3.97 12.73
N ALA A 226 -3.33 4.74 12.55
CA ALA A 226 -2.07 4.61 13.27
C ALA A 226 -1.95 5.60 14.45
N TRP A 227 -3.05 6.30 14.80
CA TRP A 227 -3.04 7.30 15.87
C TRP A 227 -2.46 6.78 17.20
N PRO A 228 -2.84 5.59 17.71
CA PRO A 228 -2.27 5.09 18.96
C PRO A 228 -0.75 4.93 18.91
N GLN A 229 -0.21 4.41 17.80
CA GLN A 229 1.22 4.23 17.58
C GLN A 229 1.91 5.59 17.48
N PHE A 230 1.32 6.53 16.75
CA PHE A 230 1.86 7.88 16.57
C PHE A 230 1.93 8.63 17.90
N ALA A 231 0.86 8.64 18.69
CA ALA A 231 0.87 9.24 20.02
C ALA A 231 1.93 8.57 20.92
N GLY A 232 2.03 7.24 20.89
CA GLY A 232 3.08 6.51 21.60
C GLY A 232 4.49 6.95 21.19
N ALA A 233 4.72 7.12 19.89
CA ALA A 233 6.00 7.59 19.36
C ALA A 233 6.36 9.00 19.83
N LEU A 234 5.38 9.90 20.00
CA LEU A 234 5.61 11.28 20.42
C LEU A 234 5.83 11.40 21.94
N PHE A 235 5.13 10.63 22.76
CA PHE A 235 5.14 10.82 24.22
C PHE A 235 6.03 9.83 24.99
N GLU A 236 6.17 8.59 24.53
CA GLU A 236 6.90 7.57 25.31
C GLU A 236 8.39 7.84 25.52
N PRO A 237 9.14 8.43 24.57
CA PRO A 237 10.54 8.81 24.80
C PRO A 237 10.76 9.79 25.96
N TRP A 238 9.71 10.49 26.40
CA TRP A 238 9.74 11.55 27.41
C TRP A 238 9.13 11.14 28.75
N ARG A 239 8.86 9.85 28.98
CA ARG A 239 8.24 9.36 30.24
C ARG A 239 8.97 9.78 31.51
N THR A 240 10.29 9.98 31.45
CA THR A 240 11.14 10.28 32.62
C THR A 240 11.82 11.65 32.55
N SER A 241 11.53 12.46 31.53
CA SER A 241 12.19 13.75 31.30
C SER A 241 11.34 14.65 30.42
N GLU A 242 11.36 15.96 30.64
CA GLU A 242 10.63 16.89 29.77
C GLU A 242 11.34 17.13 28.43
N PRO A 243 10.58 17.22 27.31
CA PRO A 243 11.13 17.65 26.03
C PRO A 243 11.57 19.12 26.08
N PRO A 244 12.60 19.52 25.30
CA PRO A 244 12.94 20.92 25.09
C PRO A 244 11.71 21.71 24.64
N ARG A 245 11.59 22.98 25.07
CA ARG A 245 10.39 23.80 24.86
C ARG A 245 9.92 23.84 23.40
N GLU A 246 10.84 24.04 22.46
CA GLU A 246 10.54 24.06 21.02
C GLU A 246 9.97 22.73 20.52
N HIS A 247 10.47 21.62 21.05
CA HIS A 247 10.02 20.28 20.69
C HIS A 247 8.69 19.90 21.35
N LYS A 248 8.45 20.43 22.56
CA LYS A 248 7.17 20.29 23.27
C LYS A 248 6.03 20.92 22.47
N THR A 249 6.23 22.11 21.92
CA THR A 249 5.26 22.78 21.04
C THR A 249 4.92 21.92 19.82
N LEU A 250 5.93 21.38 19.15
CA LEU A 250 5.75 20.50 17.98
C LEU A 250 4.92 19.23 18.26
N ILE A 251 5.03 18.66 19.47
CA ILE A 251 4.33 17.41 19.83
C ILE A 251 2.88 17.66 20.25
N ILE A 252 2.60 18.82 20.85
CA ILE A 252 1.32 19.12 21.50
C ILE A 252 0.35 19.84 20.56
N ASP A 253 0.86 20.72 19.69
CA ASP A 253 0.09 21.49 18.71
C ASP A 253 -0.20 20.66 17.44
#